data_AF-A0A1S9N4L7-F1
#
_entry.id   AF-A0A1S9N4L7-F1
#
_cell.length_a   1.000
_cell.length_b   1.000
_cell.length_c   1.000
_cell.angle_alpha   90.00
_cell.angle_beta   90.00
_cell.angle_gamma   90.00
#
_symmetry.space_group_name_H-M   'P 1'
#
loop_
_entity.id
_entity.type
_entity.pdbx_description
1 polymer ?
#
loop_
_entity_poly.entity_id
_entity_poly.type
_entity_poly.pdbx_seq_one_letter_code
_entity_poly.pdbx_strand_id
1 'polypeptide(L)'
;MKKLFVFLFCILIFGFGVYYYNKSYNITNDKSVLENKIEQFLNRGSNVPNDISIKEIMDIDNKKYVLFSTDDNFGNAELIRGLNGKYKIEYTERGTNLFLHRVIKTNKTKYFVIFAKNYGMKIKNARVSLQGHDYMISIPQQDYFIAYCPVSNDTKTEFPQSTDFKLYDANNNDITDDVYKEFSK
;
A
#
# COMPACT_ATOMS: atom_id res chain seq x y z
N MET A 1 43.99 5.04 -27.32
CA MET A 1 42.75 4.83 -28.11
C MET A 1 41.82 3.78 -27.49
N LYS A 2 42.21 2.49 -27.36
CA LYS A 2 41.34 1.44 -26.77
C LYS A 2 40.76 1.78 -25.38
N LYS A 3 41.58 2.34 -24.47
CA LYS A 3 41.12 2.78 -23.13
C LYS A 3 40.08 3.91 -23.18
N LEU A 4 40.18 4.82 -24.15
CA LEU A 4 39.21 5.90 -24.35
C LEU A 4 37.88 5.37 -24.89
N PHE A 5 37.92 4.42 -25.83
CA PHE A 5 36.71 3.75 -26.31
C PHE A 5 35.99 2.95 -25.22
N VAL A 6 36.74 2.21 -24.39
CA VAL A 6 36.17 1.51 -23.23
C VAL A 6 35.53 2.50 -22.25
N PHE A 7 36.21 3.61 -21.95
CA PHE A 7 35.68 4.64 -21.06
C PHE A 7 34.38 5.29 -21.59
N LEU A 8 34.35 5.66 -22.87
CA LEU A 8 33.14 6.21 -23.51
C LEU A 8 31.99 5.20 -23.53
N PHE A 9 32.29 3.92 -23.75
CA PHE A 9 31.30 2.86 -23.69
C PHE A 9 30.72 2.69 -22.27
N CYS A 10 31.55 2.77 -21.24
CA CYS A 10 31.08 2.76 -19.84
C CYS A 10 30.18 3.95 -19.51
N ILE A 11 30.53 5.16 -19.97
CA ILE A 11 29.69 6.36 -19.80
C ILE A 11 28.33 6.15 -20.47
N LEU A 12 28.32 5.61 -21.69
CA LEU A 12 27.09 5.37 -22.43
C LEU A 12 26.19 4.36 -21.70
N ILE A 13 26.74 3.24 -21.23
CA ILE A 13 25.99 2.26 -20.41
C ILE A 13 25.44 2.92 -19.14
N PHE A 14 26.26 3.69 -18.44
CA PHE A 14 25.84 4.39 -17.23
C PHE A 14 24.71 5.38 -17.51
N GLY A 15 24.83 6.17 -18.58
CA GLY A 15 23.79 7.10 -19.04
C GLY A 15 22.47 6.39 -19.36
N PHE A 16 22.53 5.26 -20.07
CA PHE A 16 21.36 4.42 -20.30
C PHE A 16 20.75 3.92 -18.99
N GLY A 17 21.57 3.45 -18.04
CA GLY A 17 21.10 3.02 -16.72
C GLY A 17 20.36 4.12 -15.97
N VAL A 18 20.93 5.33 -15.92
CA VAL A 18 20.29 6.51 -15.29
C VAL A 18 19.00 6.89 -16.01
N TYR A 19 18.97 6.84 -17.34
CA TYR A 19 17.77 7.13 -18.12
C TYR A 19 16.64 6.13 -17.83
N TYR A 20 16.90 4.83 -17.89
CA TYR A 20 15.91 3.80 -17.58
C TYR A 20 15.44 3.87 -16.13
N TYR A 21 16.35 4.16 -15.20
CA TYR A 21 16.01 4.37 -13.80
C TYR A 21 15.02 5.53 -13.63
N ASN A 22 15.31 6.71 -14.19
CA ASN A 22 14.43 7.87 -14.11
C ASN A 22 13.11 7.66 -14.86
N LYS A 23 13.11 6.89 -15.94
CA LYS A 23 11.89 6.50 -16.64
C LYS A 23 10.99 5.60 -15.78
N SER A 24 11.59 4.71 -14.98
CA SER A 24 10.86 3.82 -14.08
C SER A 24 10.35 4.57 -12.83
N TYR A 25 11.18 5.42 -12.24
CA TYR A 25 10.85 6.28 -11.10
C TYR A 25 10.43 7.66 -11.57
N ASN A 26 9.18 7.79 -12.01
CA ASN A 26 8.67 9.01 -12.64
C ASN A 26 7.43 9.62 -11.93
N ILE A 27 6.95 9.00 -10.86
CA ILE A 27 5.72 9.41 -10.17
C ILE A 27 6.05 10.44 -9.09
N THR A 28 5.36 11.58 -9.10
CA THR A 28 5.49 12.64 -8.08
C THR A 28 4.40 12.49 -7.00
N ASN A 29 4.44 13.34 -5.97
CA ASN A 29 3.42 13.38 -4.92
C ASN A 29 2.12 14.09 -5.32
N ASP A 30 1.99 14.50 -6.58
CA ASP A 30 0.78 15.15 -7.06
C ASP A 30 -0.37 14.14 -7.13
N LYS A 31 -1.52 14.50 -6.56
CA LYS A 31 -2.70 13.61 -6.48
C LYS A 31 -3.18 13.18 -7.86
N SER A 32 -3.29 14.10 -8.81
CA SER A 32 -3.75 13.82 -10.17
C SER A 32 -2.78 12.91 -10.93
N VAL A 33 -1.47 13.11 -10.70
CA VAL A 33 -0.43 12.23 -11.24
C VAL A 33 -0.54 10.84 -10.63
N LEU A 34 -0.79 10.71 -9.33
CA LEU A 34 -0.98 9.42 -8.67
C LEU A 34 -2.21 8.70 -9.21
N GLU A 35 -3.36 9.35 -9.29
CA GLU A 35 -4.62 8.80 -9.83
C GLU A 35 -4.39 8.24 -11.24
N ASN A 36 -3.84 9.06 -12.13
CA ASN A 36 -3.55 8.66 -13.51
C ASN A 36 -2.55 7.49 -13.61
N LYS A 37 -1.53 7.47 -12.73
CA LYS A 37 -0.51 6.41 -12.74
C LYS A 37 -1.02 5.10 -12.18
N ILE A 38 -1.89 5.15 -11.17
CA ILE A 38 -2.57 3.98 -10.62
C ILE A 38 -3.53 3.41 -11.66
N GLU A 39 -4.33 4.26 -12.30
CA GLU A 39 -5.22 3.86 -13.39
C GLU A 39 -4.45 3.15 -14.53
N GLN A 40 -3.38 3.78 -15.03
CA GLN A 40 -2.51 3.19 -16.05
C GLN A 40 -1.90 1.85 -15.62
N PHE A 41 -1.60 1.67 -14.33
CA PHE A 41 -1.01 0.45 -13.80
C PHE A 41 -2.06 -0.68 -13.75
N LEU A 42 -3.27 -0.39 -13.27
CA LEU A 42 -4.38 -1.34 -13.22
C LEU A 42 -4.81 -1.80 -14.62
N ASN A 43 -4.71 -0.90 -15.60
CA ASN A 43 -5.09 -1.14 -16.99
C ASN A 43 -3.95 -1.69 -17.87
N ARG A 44 -2.90 -2.24 -17.26
CA ARG A 44 -1.85 -2.92 -18.04
C ARG A 44 -2.41 -4.20 -18.65
N GLY A 45 -2.70 -4.16 -19.95
CA GLY A 45 -3.23 -5.31 -20.70
C GLY A 45 -4.73 -5.23 -20.98
N SER A 46 -5.41 -4.16 -20.57
CA SER A 46 -6.81 -3.89 -20.90
C SER A 46 -7.11 -2.39 -20.91
N ASN A 47 -8.05 -1.91 -21.71
CA ASN A 47 -8.43 -0.49 -21.73
C ASN A 47 -9.78 -0.29 -21.02
N VAL A 48 -9.85 -0.65 -19.74
CA VAL A 48 -11.05 -0.43 -18.93
C VAL A 48 -10.86 0.87 -18.14
N PRO A 49 -11.51 1.98 -18.50
CA PRO A 49 -11.44 3.20 -17.69
C PRO A 49 -11.82 2.88 -16.25
N ASN A 50 -11.00 3.33 -15.29
CA ASN A 50 -11.36 3.25 -13.88
C ASN A 50 -11.21 4.65 -13.33
N ASP A 51 -12.30 5.26 -12.86
CA ASP A 51 -12.22 6.55 -12.18
C ASP A 51 -11.58 6.34 -10.80
N ILE A 52 -10.28 6.58 -10.72
CA ILE A 52 -9.51 6.45 -9.48
C ILE A 52 -9.75 7.67 -8.62
N SER A 53 -10.30 7.45 -7.42
CA SER A 53 -10.44 8.48 -6.40
C SER A 53 -9.57 8.13 -5.20
N ILE A 54 -8.48 8.87 -4.99
CA ILE A 54 -7.62 8.66 -3.81
C ILE A 54 -8.37 9.10 -2.54
N LYS A 55 -8.43 8.18 -1.57
CA LYS A 55 -9.08 8.36 -0.26
C LYS A 55 -8.09 8.66 0.85
N GLU A 56 -6.94 7.98 0.87
CA GLU A 56 -5.91 8.18 1.88
C GLU A 56 -4.51 7.88 1.30
N ILE A 57 -3.49 8.59 1.79
CA ILE A 57 -2.08 8.39 1.43
C ILE A 57 -1.25 8.30 2.70
N MET A 58 -0.39 7.30 2.79
CA MET A 58 0.52 7.13 3.91
C MET A 58 1.93 6.78 3.44
N ASP A 59 2.92 7.50 3.96
CA ASP A 59 4.33 7.14 3.78
C ASP A 59 4.81 6.28 4.95
N ILE A 60 5.34 5.09 4.64
CA ILE A 60 5.95 4.18 5.61
C ILE A 60 7.37 3.87 5.12
N ASP A 61 8.34 4.47 5.79
CA ASP A 61 9.76 4.39 5.44
C ASP A 61 10.05 4.74 3.96
N ASN A 62 10.56 3.79 3.17
CA ASN A 62 10.87 3.99 1.75
C ASN A 62 9.67 3.72 0.82
N LYS A 63 8.48 3.48 1.37
CA LYS A 63 7.27 3.14 0.62
C LYS A 63 6.17 4.17 0.83
N LYS A 64 5.37 4.35 -0.22
CA LYS A 64 4.13 5.11 -0.20
C LYS A 64 2.98 4.16 -0.46
N TYR A 65 1.96 4.31 0.35
CA TYR A 65 0.73 3.55 0.34
C TYR A 65 -0.42 4.47 -0.02
N VAL A 66 -1.23 4.07 -0.99
CA VAL A 66 -2.37 4.86 -1.46
C VAL A 66 -3.60 3.98 -1.39
N LEU A 67 -4.59 4.38 -0.60
CA LEU A 67 -5.93 3.78 -0.60
C LEU A 67 -6.79 4.58 -1.59
N PHE A 68 -7.44 3.88 -2.51
CA PHE A 68 -8.29 4.48 -3.52
C PHE A 68 -9.59 3.68 -3.69
N SER A 69 -10.60 4.34 -4.25
CA SER A 69 -11.79 3.67 -4.78
C SER A 69 -11.82 3.77 -6.29
N THR A 70 -12.49 2.80 -6.91
CA THR A 70 -13.03 2.87 -8.27
C THR A 70 -14.56 2.86 -8.18
N ASP A 71 -15.27 2.92 -9.32
CA ASP A 71 -16.74 2.94 -9.37
C ASP A 71 -17.39 1.85 -8.50
N ASP A 72 -16.89 0.61 -8.57
CA ASP A 72 -17.49 -0.53 -7.87
C ASP A 72 -16.63 -1.13 -6.74
N ASN A 73 -15.39 -0.66 -6.53
CA ASN A 73 -14.41 -1.40 -5.73
C ASN A 73 -13.45 -0.51 -4.95
N PHE A 74 -12.74 -1.15 -4.02
CA PHE A 74 -11.64 -0.55 -3.28
C PHE A 74 -10.32 -1.20 -3.66
N GLY A 75 -9.27 -0.41 -3.54
CA GLY A 75 -7.94 -0.90 -3.84
C GLY A 75 -6.87 -0.12 -3.13
N ASN A 76 -5.68 -0.68 -3.13
CA ASN A 76 -4.50 -0.01 -2.64
C ASN A 76 -3.36 -0.12 -3.65
N ALA A 77 -2.55 0.92 -3.71
CA ALA A 77 -1.31 0.94 -4.46
C ALA A 77 -0.13 1.03 -3.47
N GLU A 78 0.89 0.23 -3.73
CA GLU A 78 2.17 0.29 -3.06
C GLU A 78 3.21 0.85 -4.04
N LEU A 79 3.87 1.92 -3.63
CA LEU A 79 4.91 2.58 -4.39
C LEU A 79 6.22 2.59 -3.60
N ILE A 80 7.34 2.46 -4.30
CA ILE A 80 8.68 2.56 -3.72
C ILE A 80 9.35 3.86 -4.14
N ARG A 81 10.00 4.53 -3.18
CA ARG A 81 10.75 5.78 -3.43
C ARG A 81 12.13 5.48 -4.01
N GLY A 82 12.44 6.15 -5.12
CA GLY A 82 13.75 6.10 -5.76
C GLY A 82 14.72 7.15 -5.22
N LEU A 83 15.99 7.00 -5.58
CA LEU A 83 17.08 7.93 -5.26
C LEU A 83 16.88 9.32 -5.89
N ASN A 84 16.10 9.40 -6.97
CA ASN A 84 15.72 10.67 -7.60
C ASN A 84 14.55 11.37 -6.88
N GLY A 85 14.11 10.83 -5.74
CA GLY A 85 13.01 11.37 -4.94
C GLY A 85 11.61 11.08 -5.50
N LYS A 86 11.50 10.49 -6.69
CA LYS A 86 10.24 10.08 -7.32
C LYS A 86 9.90 8.65 -6.96
N TYR A 87 8.67 8.24 -7.27
CA TYR A 87 8.14 6.93 -6.95
C TYR A 87 7.95 6.07 -8.20
N LYS A 88 7.85 4.77 -7.96
CA LYS A 88 7.44 3.73 -8.91
C LYS A 88 6.41 2.84 -8.23
N ILE A 89 5.30 2.54 -8.89
CA ILE A 89 4.34 1.55 -8.40
C ILE A 89 4.99 0.16 -8.47
N GLU A 90 5.02 -0.55 -7.34
CA GLU A 90 5.46 -1.95 -7.26
C GLU A 90 4.27 -2.89 -7.37
N TYR A 91 3.14 -2.51 -6.79
CA TYR A 91 2.00 -3.39 -6.65
C TYR A 91 0.69 -2.59 -6.53
N THR A 92 -0.39 -3.17 -7.04
CA THR A 92 -1.77 -2.70 -6.83
C THR A 92 -2.66 -3.89 -6.52
N GLU A 93 -3.60 -3.71 -5.59
CA GLU A 93 -4.68 -4.65 -5.30
C GLU A 93 -6.01 -3.96 -5.54
N ARG A 94 -6.99 -4.72 -6.04
CA ARG A 94 -8.37 -4.28 -6.17
C ARG A 94 -9.28 -5.43 -5.79
N GLY A 95 -10.31 -5.12 -5.03
CA GLY A 95 -11.34 -6.09 -4.66
C GLY A 95 -12.61 -5.42 -4.16
N THR A 96 -13.62 -6.24 -3.95
CA THR A 96 -14.90 -5.82 -3.35
C THR A 96 -14.78 -5.64 -1.85
N ASN A 97 -13.73 -6.21 -1.23
CA ASN A 97 -13.49 -6.09 0.20
C ASN A 97 -13.10 -4.66 0.57
N LEU A 98 -13.96 -4.01 1.36
CA LEU A 98 -13.73 -2.68 1.95
C LEU A 98 -12.71 -2.68 3.09
N PHE A 99 -12.07 -3.83 3.31
CA PHE A 99 -11.18 -4.12 4.42
C PHE A 99 -10.05 -5.05 3.94
N LEU A 100 -8.86 -4.49 3.75
CA LEU A 100 -7.66 -5.20 3.30
C LEU A 100 -6.57 -5.08 4.37
N HIS A 101 -5.91 -6.18 4.69
CA HIS A 101 -4.82 -6.16 5.67
C HIS A 101 -3.73 -7.16 5.32
N ARG A 102 -2.48 -6.79 5.56
CA ARG A 102 -1.31 -7.64 5.28
C ARG A 102 -0.07 -7.21 6.04
N VAL A 103 0.89 -8.10 6.14
CA VAL A 103 2.26 -7.79 6.56
C VAL A 103 3.06 -7.36 5.34
N ILE A 104 3.65 -6.17 5.40
CA ILE A 104 4.53 -5.61 4.39
C ILE A 104 5.98 -5.60 4.89
N LYS A 105 6.92 -5.58 3.95
CA LYS A 105 8.35 -5.35 4.23
C LYS A 105 8.79 -4.01 3.65
N THR A 106 9.50 -3.22 4.45
CA THR A 106 10.18 -2.00 4.04
C THR A 106 11.70 -2.18 4.06
N ASN A 107 12.46 -1.11 3.80
CA ASN A 107 13.91 -1.12 3.98
C ASN A 107 14.37 -1.12 5.45
N LYS A 108 13.48 -0.86 6.43
CA LYS A 108 13.83 -0.89 7.85
C LYS A 108 13.33 -2.13 8.58
N THR A 109 12.03 -2.40 8.49
CA THR A 109 11.37 -3.51 9.21
C THR A 109 10.12 -3.99 8.48
N LYS A 110 9.46 -5.00 9.06
CA LYS A 110 8.12 -5.42 8.69
C LYS A 110 7.05 -4.65 9.47
N TYR A 111 5.92 -4.43 8.82
CA TYR A 111 4.75 -3.80 9.42
C TYR A 111 3.52 -4.60 9.08
N PHE A 112 2.57 -4.71 10.01
CA PHE A 112 1.20 -5.06 9.67
C PHE A 112 0.45 -3.78 9.31
N VAL A 113 -0.26 -3.79 8.18
CA VAL A 113 -0.95 -2.61 7.64
C VAL A 113 -2.38 -2.98 7.29
N ILE A 114 -3.28 -2.06 7.60
CA ILE A 114 -4.72 -2.12 7.33
C ILE A 114 -5.06 -0.98 6.37
N PHE A 115 -5.82 -1.29 5.34
CA PHE A 115 -6.42 -0.36 4.39
C PHE A 115 -7.93 -0.57 4.43
N ALA A 116 -8.69 0.39 4.90
CA ALA A 116 -10.12 0.16 5.08
C ALA A 116 -10.97 1.43 5.04
N LYS A 117 -12.26 1.21 4.76
CA LYS A 117 -13.33 2.13 5.14
C LYS A 117 -13.71 1.88 6.60
N ASN A 118 -13.89 2.94 7.38
CA ASN A 118 -14.33 2.82 8.76
C ASN A 118 -15.83 2.49 8.82
N TYR A 119 -16.20 1.60 9.75
CA TYR A 119 -17.58 1.17 9.97
C TYR A 119 -18.36 2.23 10.75
N GLY A 120 -18.81 3.28 10.05
CA GLY A 120 -19.54 4.40 10.65
C GLY A 120 -18.77 5.06 11.78
N MET A 121 -17.43 5.14 11.65
CA MET A 121 -16.50 5.68 12.64
C MET A 121 -16.41 4.90 13.96
N LYS A 122 -17.00 3.70 14.04
CA LYS A 122 -17.07 2.91 15.28
C LYS A 122 -15.77 2.17 15.59
N ILE A 123 -14.91 1.92 14.60
CA ILE A 123 -13.67 1.16 14.81
C ILE A 123 -12.68 2.07 15.55
N LYS A 124 -12.25 1.64 16.74
CA LYS A 124 -11.27 2.36 17.56
C LYS A 124 -9.92 1.68 17.60
N ASN A 125 -9.89 0.36 17.69
CA ASN A 125 -8.64 -0.41 17.70
C ASN A 125 -8.78 -1.67 16.83
N ALA A 126 -7.65 -2.14 16.31
CA ALA A 126 -7.52 -3.43 15.68
C ALA A 126 -6.46 -4.25 16.42
N ARG A 127 -6.71 -5.55 16.55
CA ARG A 127 -5.74 -6.54 17.03
C ARG A 127 -5.41 -7.50 15.91
N VAL A 128 -4.14 -7.85 15.76
CA VAL A 128 -3.74 -9.02 14.99
C VAL A 128 -2.85 -9.94 15.83
N SER A 129 -3.09 -11.24 15.78
CA SER A 129 -2.20 -12.26 16.32
C SER A 129 -1.33 -12.82 15.21
N LEU A 130 -0.01 -12.64 15.30
CA LEU A 130 0.95 -13.14 14.33
C LEU A 130 1.94 -14.05 15.04
N GLN A 131 1.89 -15.34 14.73
CA GLN A 131 2.81 -16.35 15.26
C GLN A 131 2.89 -16.35 16.81
N GLY A 132 1.74 -16.15 17.48
CA GLY A 132 1.65 -16.14 18.94
C GLY A 132 1.92 -14.78 19.60
N HIS A 133 2.15 -13.73 18.81
CA HIS A 133 2.32 -12.37 19.31
C HIS A 133 1.14 -11.49 18.91
N ASP A 134 0.57 -10.80 19.88
CA ASP A 134 -0.52 -9.85 19.65
C ASP A 134 0.01 -8.44 19.40
N TYR A 135 -0.52 -7.81 18.37
CA TYR A 135 -0.23 -6.43 18.01
C TYR A 135 -1.53 -5.63 18.01
N MET A 136 -1.50 -4.46 18.65
CA MET A 136 -2.62 -3.53 18.72
C MET A 136 -2.33 -2.29 17.87
N ILE A 137 -3.32 -1.87 17.09
CA ILE A 137 -3.27 -0.66 16.27
C ILE A 137 -4.45 0.22 16.66
N SER A 138 -4.19 1.50 16.96
CA SER A 138 -5.24 2.50 17.08
C SER A 138 -5.70 2.97 15.71
N ILE A 139 -7.01 2.97 15.49
CA ILE A 139 -7.61 3.36 14.22
C ILE A 139 -7.97 4.86 14.26
N PRO A 140 -7.54 5.66 13.27
CA PRO A 140 -7.89 7.06 13.20
C PRO A 140 -9.39 7.22 12.97
N GLN A 141 -9.97 8.27 13.55
CA GLN A 141 -11.37 8.62 13.38
C GLN A 141 -11.54 9.35 12.04
N GLN A 142 -11.51 8.58 10.96
CA GLN A 142 -11.67 9.02 9.58
C GLN A 142 -12.48 7.97 8.79
N ASP A 143 -13.22 8.41 7.77
CA ASP A 143 -14.05 7.53 6.94
C ASP A 143 -13.24 6.46 6.20
N TYR A 144 -12.02 6.82 5.77
CA TYR A 144 -11.06 5.92 5.16
C TYR A 144 -9.76 6.05 5.90
N PHE A 145 -9.05 4.94 6.09
CA PHE A 145 -7.79 4.97 6.80
C PHE A 145 -6.79 3.96 6.27
N ILE A 146 -5.53 4.33 6.44
CA ILE A 146 -4.39 3.41 6.44
C ILE A 146 -3.85 3.43 7.87
N ALA A 147 -3.72 2.28 8.51
CA ALA A 147 -3.19 2.18 9.86
C ALA A 147 -2.18 1.03 9.94
N TYR A 148 -1.15 1.17 10.76
CA TYR A 148 -0.07 0.20 10.81
C TYR A 148 0.61 0.11 12.17
N CYS A 149 1.24 -1.03 12.44
CA CYS A 149 2.18 -1.20 13.54
C CYS A 149 3.42 -1.99 13.09
N PRO A 150 4.60 -1.74 13.68
CA PRO A 150 5.76 -2.58 13.46
C PRO A 150 5.48 -4.00 13.98
N VAL A 151 5.96 -5.00 13.22
CA VAL A 151 5.93 -6.40 13.63
C VAL A 151 7.34 -6.98 13.56
N SER A 152 7.54 -8.14 14.17
CA SER A 152 8.86 -8.77 14.17
C SER A 152 9.36 -9.10 12.75
N ASN A 153 10.66 -8.94 12.52
CA ASN A 153 11.26 -9.18 11.21
C ASN A 153 11.25 -10.66 10.79
N ASP A 154 11.15 -11.57 11.75
CA ASP A 154 11.01 -13.01 11.53
C ASP A 154 9.57 -13.44 11.20
N THR A 155 8.58 -12.52 11.27
CA THR A 155 7.18 -12.80 10.91
C THR A 155 7.09 -13.33 9.47
N LYS A 156 6.64 -14.58 9.32
CA LYS A 156 6.54 -15.26 8.02
C LYS A 156 5.17 -15.09 7.36
N THR A 157 4.15 -14.81 8.17
CA THR A 157 2.77 -14.61 7.70
C THR A 157 2.69 -13.29 6.94
N GLU A 158 2.37 -13.35 5.64
CA GLU A 158 2.09 -12.16 4.84
C GLU A 158 0.61 -11.76 4.92
N PHE A 159 -0.30 -12.75 4.92
CA PHE A 159 -1.75 -12.54 4.97
C PHE A 159 -2.32 -13.27 6.19
N PRO A 160 -2.57 -12.55 7.30
CA PRO A 160 -3.17 -13.13 8.50
C PRO A 160 -4.58 -13.65 8.23
N GLN A 161 -4.93 -14.78 8.86
CA GLN A 161 -6.27 -15.34 8.74
C GLN A 161 -7.30 -14.41 9.39
N SER A 162 -8.55 -14.47 8.95
CA SER A 162 -9.64 -13.66 9.53
C SER A 162 -9.83 -13.92 11.03
N THR A 163 -9.54 -15.14 11.51
CA THR A 163 -9.61 -15.50 12.93
C THR A 163 -8.54 -14.83 13.79
N ASP A 164 -7.42 -14.45 13.18
CA ASP A 164 -6.28 -13.84 13.87
C ASP A 164 -6.44 -12.32 13.98
N PHE A 165 -7.42 -11.75 13.29
CA PHE A 165 -7.64 -10.32 13.18
C PHE A 165 -8.97 -9.92 13.83
N LYS A 166 -8.93 -8.92 14.71
CA LYS A 166 -10.10 -8.46 15.48
C LYS A 166 -10.20 -6.94 15.48
N LEU A 167 -11.43 -6.43 15.48
CA LEU A 167 -11.79 -5.02 15.50
C LEU A 167 -12.58 -4.70 16.76
N TYR A 168 -12.23 -3.58 17.39
CA TYR A 168 -12.82 -3.16 18.65
C TYR A 168 -13.36 -1.74 18.57
N ASP A 169 -14.52 -1.52 19.21
CA ASP A 169 -15.08 -0.19 19.40
C ASP A 169 -14.40 0.58 20.55
N ALA A 170 -14.89 1.79 20.84
CA ALA A 170 -14.35 2.63 21.92
C ALA A 170 -14.55 2.04 23.33
N ASN A 171 -15.50 1.12 23.51
CA ASN A 171 -15.77 0.44 24.77
C ASN A 171 -15.05 -0.92 24.85
N ASN A 172 -14.17 -1.22 23.88
CA ASN A 172 -13.43 -2.46 23.75
C ASN A 172 -14.31 -3.70 23.48
N ASN A 173 -15.50 -3.51 22.90
CA ASN A 173 -16.32 -4.61 22.40
C ASN A 173 -15.76 -5.11 21.07
N ASP A 174 -15.68 -6.43 20.88
CA ASP A 174 -15.35 -7.04 19.58
C ASP A 174 -16.52 -6.82 18.60
N ILE A 175 -16.29 -6.04 17.55
CA ILE A 175 -17.26 -5.69 16.50
C ILE A 175 -16.88 -6.31 15.14
N THR A 176 -15.95 -7.27 15.14
CA THR A 176 -15.37 -7.84 13.91
C THR A 176 -16.45 -8.40 12.96
N ASP A 177 -17.37 -9.19 13.50
CA ASP A 177 -18.42 -9.82 12.69
C ASP A 177 -19.41 -8.81 12.12
N ASP A 178 -19.71 -7.74 12.87
CA ASP A 178 -20.61 -6.67 12.41
C ASP A 178 -19.99 -5.90 11.25
N VAL A 179 -18.69 -5.60 11.34
CA VAL A 179 -17.92 -4.96 10.27
C VAL A 179 -17.88 -5.85 9.02
N TYR A 180 -17.56 -7.14 9.16
CA TYR A 180 -17.52 -8.06 8.02
C TYR A 180 -18.89 -8.25 7.37
N LYS A 181 -19.97 -8.34 8.16
CA LYS A 181 -21.33 -8.44 7.62
C LYS A 181 -21.74 -7.20 6.83
N GLU A 182 -21.29 -6.02 7.24
CA GLU A 182 -21.59 -4.78 6.51
C GLU A 182 -20.86 -4.74 5.17
N PHE A 183 -19.61 -5.18 5.13
CA PHE A 183 -18.75 -5.11 3.95
C PHE A 183 -18.80 -6.34 3.04
N SER A 184 -19.60 -7.35 3.38
CA SER A 184 -19.84 -8.55 2.55
C SER A 184 -21.18 -8.49 1.78
N LYS A 185 -21.92 -7.38 1.86
CA LYS A 185 -23.15 -7.14 1.11
C LYS A 185 -22.85 -6.46 -0.21
#